data_AF-A0A1V5YRA6-F1
#
_entry.id   AF-A0A1V5YRA6-F1
#
_cell.length_a   1.000
_cell.length_b   1.000
_cell.length_c   1.000
_cell.angle_alpha   90.00
_cell.angle_beta   90.00
_cell.angle_gamma   90.00
#
_symmetry.space_group_name_H-M   'P 1'
#
loop_
_entity.id
_entity.type
_entity.pdbx_description
1 polymer ?
#
loop_
_entity_poly.entity_id
_entity_poly.type
_entity_poly.pdbx_seq_one_letter_code
_entity_poly.pdbx_strand_id
1 'polypeptide(L)'
;MTKETFGEYIRRLREERNLPLRKVAAQLDVDTSTLSKVERGERPMSIDYLKPLSQILKIDYKELQVRFLADSINANYGKLEYLEDGLDEVINQIKKNKK
;
A
#
# COMPACT_ATOMS: atom_id res chain seq x y z
N MET A 1 0.35 5.46 -19.97
CA MET A 1 1.39 5.33 -18.92
C MET A 1 0.81 4.46 -17.82
N THR A 2 1.24 3.20 -17.73
CA THR A 2 0.78 2.28 -16.69
C THR A 2 1.28 2.80 -15.34
N LYS A 3 0.33 3.17 -14.48
CA LYS A 3 0.60 3.64 -13.12
C LYS A 3 1.23 2.47 -12.35
N GLU A 4 2.43 2.67 -11.81
CA GLU A 4 3.12 1.70 -10.96
C GLU A 4 2.20 1.22 -9.83
N THR A 5 2.03 -0.09 -9.68
CA THR A 5 1.23 -0.70 -8.60
C THR A 5 1.84 -0.39 -7.23
N PHE A 6 1.09 -0.59 -6.15
CA PHE A 6 1.67 -0.44 -4.81
C PHE A 6 2.85 -1.39 -4.58
N GLY A 7 2.78 -2.64 -5.04
CA GLY A 7 3.86 -3.62 -4.93
C GLY A 7 5.14 -3.19 -5.63
N GLU A 8 5.03 -2.73 -6.88
CA GLU A 8 6.17 -2.25 -7.68
C GLU A 8 6.82 -1.02 -7.04
N TYR A 9 6.03 -0.13 -6.46
CA TYR A 9 6.52 1.03 -5.71
C TYR A 9 7.35 0.65 -4.49
N ILE A 10 6.88 -0.32 -3.70
CA ILE A 10 7.64 -0.85 -2.56
C ILE A 10 8.95 -1.45 -3.04
N ARG A 11 8.91 -2.25 -4.11
CA ARG A 11 10.09 -2.85 -4.71
C ARG A 11 11.11 -1.80 -5.13
N ARG A 12 10.68 -0.75 -5.85
CA ARG A 12 11.53 0.34 -6.29
C ARG A 12 12.18 1.06 -5.11
N LEU A 13 11.41 1.45 -4.09
CA LEU A 13 11.95 2.11 -2.90
C LEU A 13 12.97 1.24 -2.15
N ARG A 14 12.71 -0.06 -2.09
CA ARG A 14 13.63 -1.04 -1.49
C ARG A 14 14.95 -1.10 -2.28
N GLU A 15 14.87 -1.20 -3.60
CA GLU A 15 16.03 -1.27 -4.49
C GLU A 15 16.85 0.03 -4.49
N GLU A 16 16.20 1.20 -4.51
CA GLU A 16 16.85 2.51 -4.39
C GLU A 16 17.66 2.66 -3.09
N ARG A 17 17.24 1.97 -2.03
CA ARG A 17 17.92 1.95 -0.72
C ARG A 17 18.92 0.82 -0.57
N ASN A 18 19.17 0.06 -1.64
CA ASN A 18 20.03 -1.13 -1.63
C ASN A 18 19.64 -2.14 -0.53
N LEU A 19 18.35 -2.23 -0.21
CA LEU A 19 17.84 -3.15 0.80
C LEU A 19 17.56 -4.52 0.15
N PRO A 20 18.24 -5.60 0.59
CA PRO A 20 17.92 -6.94 0.12
C PRO A 20 16.53 -7.35 0.58
N LEU A 21 15.74 -8.00 -0.30
CA LEU A 21 14.40 -8.51 0.00
C LEU A 21 14.38 -9.30 1.34
N ARG A 22 15.36 -10.19 1.53
CA ARG A 22 15.53 -10.98 2.76
C ARG A 22 15.62 -10.15 4.04
N LYS A 23 16.27 -8.97 4.00
CA LYS A 23 16.43 -8.11 5.18
C LYS A 23 15.15 -7.38 5.53
N VAL A 24 14.37 -6.99 4.52
CA VAL A 24 13.07 -6.35 4.72
C VAL A 24 12.06 -7.37 5.25
N ALA A 25 12.00 -8.55 4.63
CA ALA A 25 11.13 -9.64 5.07
C ALA A 25 11.39 -10.04 6.53
N ALA A 26 12.65 -10.21 6.93
CA ALA A 26 13.01 -10.51 8.31
C ALA A 26 12.61 -9.40 9.30
N GLN A 27 12.71 -8.12 8.93
CA GLN A 27 12.28 -7.00 9.78
C GLN A 27 10.76 -6.86 9.87
N LEU A 28 10.04 -7.33 8.85
CA LEU A 28 8.59 -7.36 8.82
C LEU A 28 8.01 -8.63 9.48
N ASP A 29 8.86 -9.55 9.92
CA ASP A 29 8.46 -10.88 10.42
C ASP A 29 7.57 -11.66 9.43
N VAL A 30 7.98 -11.64 8.14
CA VAL A 30 7.29 -12.37 7.06
C VAL A 30 8.26 -13.19 6.23
N ASP A 31 7.73 -14.21 5.57
CA ASP A 31 8.51 -14.99 4.60
C ASP A 31 9.00 -14.10 3.44
N THR A 32 10.23 -14.35 2.99
CA THR A 32 10.78 -13.71 1.78
C THR A 32 9.88 -13.91 0.56
N SER A 33 9.28 -15.11 0.42
CA SER A 33 8.31 -15.42 -0.64
C SER A 33 7.05 -14.56 -0.53
N THR A 34 6.56 -14.30 0.68
CA THR A 34 5.39 -13.44 0.91
C THR A 34 5.68 -12.01 0.46
N LEU A 35 6.79 -11.42 0.92
CA LEU A 35 7.17 -10.07 0.48
C LEU A 35 7.43 -10.01 -1.03
N SER A 36 8.01 -11.07 -1.61
CA SER A 36 8.25 -11.18 -3.04
C SER A 36 6.95 -11.15 -3.87
N LYS A 37 5.93 -11.89 -3.44
CA LYS A 37 4.60 -11.91 -4.09
C LYS A 37 3.92 -10.54 -3.98
N VAL A 38 4.08 -9.88 -2.83
CA VAL A 38 3.56 -8.53 -2.62
C VAL A 38 4.23 -7.51 -3.55
N GLU A 39 5.56 -7.54 -3.66
CA GLU A 39 6.33 -6.66 -4.56
C GLU A 39 6.01 -6.86 -6.05
N ARG A 40 5.47 -8.02 -6.43
CA ARG A 40 5.00 -8.32 -7.79
C ARG A 40 3.49 -8.06 -8.00
N GLY A 41 2.77 -7.62 -6.97
CA GLY A 41 1.31 -7.44 -7.03
C GLY A 41 0.51 -8.74 -7.08
N GLU A 42 1.15 -9.90 -6.88
CA GLU A 42 0.49 -11.22 -6.86
C GLU A 42 -0.30 -11.45 -5.55
N ARG A 43 0.05 -10.71 -4.50
CA ARG A 43 -0.62 -10.79 -3.19
C ARG A 43 -0.81 -9.39 -2.61
N PRO A 44 -2.00 -9.04 -2.09
CA PRO A 44 -2.19 -7.79 -1.36
C PRO A 44 -1.41 -7.79 -0.04
N MET A 45 -0.88 -6.63 0.33
CA MET A 45 -0.20 -6.43 1.61
C MET A 45 -1.23 -6.25 2.75
N SER A 46 -0.94 -6.76 3.95
CA SER A 46 -1.73 -6.43 5.15
C SER A 46 -1.48 -4.98 5.57
N ILE A 47 -2.54 -4.30 6.03
CA ILE A 47 -2.47 -2.93 6.58
C ILE A 47 -1.48 -2.86 7.74
N ASP A 48 -1.37 -3.93 8.53
CA ASP A 48 -0.47 -4.02 9.69
C ASP A 48 1.00 -3.83 9.31
N TYR A 49 1.38 -4.17 8.07
CA TYR A 49 2.75 -4.01 7.59
C TYR A 49 3.07 -2.59 7.12
N LEU A 50 2.09 -1.71 6.92
CA LEU A 50 2.34 -0.36 6.41
C LEU A 50 3.23 0.45 7.34
N LYS A 51 2.99 0.40 8.66
CA LYS A 51 3.75 1.19 9.63
C LYS A 51 5.19 0.67 9.80
N PRO A 52 5.44 -0.63 9.99
CA PRO A 52 6.80 -1.17 9.95
C PRO A 52 7.53 -0.89 8.63
N LEU A 53 6.83 -1.03 7.49
CA LEU A 53 7.41 -0.82 6.18
C LEU A 53 7.81 0.64 5.97
N SER A 54 7.00 1.61 6.41
CA SER A 54 7.37 3.02 6.32
C SER A 54 8.63 3.35 7.11
N GLN A 55 8.83 2.70 8.27
CA GLN A 55 10.03 2.84 9.08
C GLN A 55 11.26 2.23 8.40
N ILE A 56 11.14 1.01 7.86
CA ILE A 56 12.23 0.30 7.16
C ILE A 56 12.66 1.08 5.91
N LEU A 57 11.68 1.54 5.13
CA LEU A 57 11.91 2.31 3.91
C LEU A 57 12.14 3.79 4.19
N LYS A 58 12.10 4.27 5.44
CA LYS A 58 12.30 5.69 5.79
C LYS A 58 11.46 6.62 4.90
N ILE A 59 10.17 6.35 4.80
CA ILE A 59 9.20 7.16 4.08
C ILE A 59 8.11 7.63 5.03
N ASP A 60 7.41 8.69 4.66
CA ASP A 60 6.29 9.17 5.45
C ASP A 60 5.18 8.12 5.50
N TYR A 61 4.71 7.82 6.72
CA TYR A 61 3.67 6.80 6.93
C TYR A 61 2.34 7.21 6.29
N LYS A 62 2.01 8.51 6.34
CA LYS A 62 0.77 9.02 5.73
C LYS A 62 0.85 8.93 4.21
N GLU A 63 1.96 9.30 3.58
CA GLU A 63 2.16 9.14 2.13
C GLU A 63 1.98 7.68 1.71
N LEU A 64 2.65 6.76 2.43
CA LEU A 64 2.56 5.34 2.16
C LEU A 64 1.11 4.82 2.28
N GLN A 65 0.42 5.21 3.36
CA GLN A 65 -0.95 4.78 3.62
C GLN A 65 -1.93 5.32 2.58
N VAL A 66 -1.79 6.59 2.16
CA VAL A 66 -2.59 7.20 1.10
C VAL A 66 -2.40 6.44 -0.22
N ARG A 67 -1.14 6.11 -0.56
CA ARG A 67 -0.85 5.39 -1.80
C ARG A 67 -1.39 3.96 -1.78
N PHE A 68 -1.26 3.26 -0.66
CA PHE A 68 -1.85 1.93 -0.45
C PHE A 68 -3.36 1.95 -0.62
N LEU A 69 -4.04 2.93 -0.01
CA LEU A 69 -5.49 3.06 -0.08
C LEU A 69 -5.95 3.37 -1.50
N ALA A 70 -5.28 4.30 -2.18
CA ALA A 70 -5.61 4.65 -3.56
C ALA A 70 -5.45 3.45 -4.51
N ASP A 71 -4.37 2.68 -4.38
CA ASP A 71 -4.14 1.48 -5.20
C ASP A 71 -5.20 0.41 -4.90
N SER A 72 -5.50 0.17 -3.63
CA SER A 72 -6.50 -0.81 -3.19
C SER A 72 -7.91 -0.46 -3.67
N ILE A 73 -8.31 0.82 -3.59
CA ILE A 73 -9.62 1.27 -4.07
C ILE A 73 -9.70 1.11 -5.59
N ASN A 74 -8.66 1.55 -6.32
CA ASN A 74 -8.64 1.42 -7.78
C ASN A 74 -8.67 -0.04 -8.23
N ALA A 75 -7.93 -0.93 -7.56
CA ALA A 75 -7.88 -2.34 -7.90
C ALA A 75 -9.23 -3.04 -7.71
N ASN A 76 -9.96 -2.71 -6.63
CA ASN A 76 -11.22 -3.38 -6.27
C ASN A 76 -12.46 -2.71 -6.89
N TYR A 77 -12.45 -1.38 -7.03
CA TYR A 77 -13.65 -0.59 -7.33
C TYR A 77 -13.45 0.41 -8.48
N GLY A 78 -12.25 0.52 -9.07
CA GLY A 78 -11.92 1.51 -10.10
C GLY A 78 -12.72 1.44 -11.39
N LYS A 79 -13.56 0.40 -11.57
CA LYS A 79 -14.44 0.23 -12.74
C LYS A 79 -15.89 0.64 -12.48
N LEU A 80 -16.23 1.05 -11.25
CA LEU A 80 -17.59 1.48 -10.91
C LEU A 80 -17.85 2.88 -11.45
N GLU A 81 -18.99 3.06 -12.10
CA GLU A 81 -19.43 4.34 -12.69
C GLU A 81 -19.57 5.46 -11.64
N TYR A 82 -20.07 5.11 -10.46
CA TYR A 82 -20.33 6.05 -9.35
C TYR A 82 -19.32 5.92 -8.21
N LEU A 83 -18.06 5.58 -8.53
CA LEU A 83 -17.01 5.43 -7.51
C LEU A 83 -16.82 6.72 -6.70
N GLU A 84 -16.79 7.88 -7.37
CA GLU A 84 -16.57 9.17 -6.73
C GLU A 84 -17.69 9.49 -5.72
N ASP A 85 -18.96 9.33 -6.13
CA ASP A 85 -20.11 9.53 -5.25
C ASP A 85 -20.07 8.62 -4.01
N GLY A 86 -19.69 7.35 -4.20
CA GLY A 86 -19.53 6.40 -3.10
C GLY A 86 -18.42 6.80 -2.11
N LEU A 87 -17.29 7.31 -2.61
CA LEU A 87 -16.19 7.80 -1.78
C LEU A 87 -16.59 9.06 -0.99
N ASP A 88 -17.35 9.97 -1.61
CA ASP A 88 -17.86 11.17 -0.95
C ASP A 88 -18.81 10.83 0.20
N GLU A 89 -19.69 9.86 0.02
CA GLU A 89 -20.58 9.39 1.09
C GLU A 89 -19.79 8.82 2.27
N VAL A 90 -18.75 8.01 2.02
CA VAL A 90 -17.85 7.50 3.07
C VAL A 90 -17.16 8.64 3.82
N ILE A 91 -16.66 9.65 3.11
CA ILE A 91 -16.02 10.82 3.72
C ILE A 91 -17.01 11.57 4.63
N ASN A 92 -18.26 11.74 4.17
CA ASN A 92 -19.30 12.41 4.94
C ASN A 92 -19.64 11.64 6.22
N GLN A 93 -19.72 10.30 6.16
CA GLN A 93 -19.95 9.46 7.34
C GLN A 93 -18.81 9.57 8.35
N ILE A 94 -17.56 9.52 7.90
CA ILE A 94 -16.38 9.68 8.78
C ILE A 94 -16.39 11.05 9.48
N LYS A 95 -16.76 12.13 8.77
CA LYS A 95 -16.86 13.47 9.35
C LYS A 95 -17.98 13.57 10.39
N LYS A 96 -19.13 12.92 10.16
CA LYS A 96 -20.24 12.87 11.11
C LYS A 96 -19.87 12.13 12.39
N ASN A 97 -19.14 11.01 12.30
CA ASN A 97 -18.74 10.20 13.46
C ASN A 97 -17.62 10.83 14.32
N LYS A 98 -16.97 11.90 13.84
CA LYS A 98 -15.97 12.67 14.61
C LYS A 98 -16.58 13.83 15.41
N LYS A 99 -17.89 14.08 15.24
CA LYS A 99 -18.68 15.05 16.02
C LYS A 99 -19.38 14.34 17.16
#